data_AF-A0A8J6WTW2-F1
#
_entry.id   AF-A0A8J6WTW2-F1
#
_cell.length_a   1.000
_cell.length_b   1.000
_cell.length_c   1.000
_cell.angle_alpha   90.00
_cell.angle_beta   90.00
_cell.angle_gamma   90.00
#
_symmetry.space_group_name_H-M   'P 1'
#
loop_
_entity.id
_entity.type
_entity.pdbx_description
1 polymer ?
#
loop_
_entity_poly.entity_id
_entity_poly.type
_entity_poly.pdbx_seq_one_letter_code
_entity_poly.pdbx_strand_id
1 'polypeptide(L)'
;MEVYFEKPIGNGTFADVWLGTDEIGRSVAIKVLRESKNVSTVLQHAQALVRAKHPNVVEIYSIEKLQVLGQGKEQCIVMEYVNGCTLAEKFCVDLELKEAFDIGKAIISGVQYIHAQGLAHMDLHGENILITKEGDVKIIDIMYMSSLSEASDKVRFNCLSSDTKQLIELLSQLLTNSPFGKEAKSYFLESLDDQINLNDIRRNYFDIFTIVSEEIEYMIDFLKVNPVKLKLYKFRAECESDTNSLQNILKEEAVSISKSKQYFPDVEVRLVTTLTLDEIRQKMRAIEDSHVMIQTISHHLDYTGKRDYDLI
;
A
#
# COMPACT_ATOMS: atom_id res chain seq x y z
N MET A 1 -32.63 -2.15 4.82
CA MET A 1 -32.26 -2.87 3.59
C MET A 1 -32.83 -4.28 3.70
N GLU A 2 -33.55 -4.75 2.68
CA GLU A 2 -34.07 -6.11 2.67
C GLU A 2 -33.07 -7.02 1.96
N VAL A 3 -32.66 -8.11 2.62
CA VAL A 3 -31.69 -9.05 2.06
C VAL A 3 -32.17 -10.48 2.21
N TYR A 4 -31.82 -11.30 1.23
CA TYR A 4 -32.20 -12.71 1.16
C TYR A 4 -30.94 -13.58 1.24
N PHE A 5 -30.90 -14.50 2.19
CA PHE A 5 -29.78 -15.44 2.37
C PHE A 5 -29.78 -16.50 1.27
N GLU A 6 -28.61 -16.82 0.71
CA GLU A 6 -28.44 -17.86 -0.30
C GLU A 6 -27.64 -19.05 0.22
N LYS A 7 -26.36 -18.85 0.56
CA LYS A 7 -25.47 -19.93 1.01
C LYS A 7 -24.39 -19.43 1.97
N PRO A 8 -23.88 -20.28 2.89
CA PRO A 8 -22.75 -19.92 3.74
C PRO A 8 -21.48 -19.81 2.89
N ILE A 9 -20.65 -18.81 3.18
CA ILE A 9 -19.36 -18.56 2.51
C ILE A 9 -18.19 -18.42 3.47
N GLY A 10 -18.45 -18.26 4.77
CA GLY A 10 -17.42 -18.25 5.81
C GLY A 10 -17.99 -18.64 7.16
N ASN A 11 -17.18 -19.35 7.96
CA ASN A 11 -17.51 -19.73 9.33
C ASN A 11 -16.36 -19.30 10.23
N GLY A 12 -16.60 -18.29 11.06
CA GLY A 12 -15.62 -17.79 12.01
C GLY A 12 -16.01 -18.12 13.46
N THR A 13 -15.11 -17.83 14.39
CA THR A 13 -15.38 -18.00 15.83
C THR A 13 -16.51 -17.08 16.29
N PHE A 14 -16.57 -15.84 15.78
CA PHE A 14 -17.47 -14.78 16.25
C PHE A 14 -18.64 -14.48 15.32
N ALA A 15 -18.58 -14.95 14.08
CA ALA A 15 -19.61 -14.68 13.08
C ALA A 15 -19.64 -15.75 11.99
N ASP A 16 -20.81 -15.91 11.38
CA ASP A 16 -20.99 -16.67 10.15
C ASP A 16 -21.21 -15.68 9.00
N VAL A 17 -20.59 -15.93 7.85
CA VAL A 17 -20.73 -15.08 6.67
C VAL A 17 -21.49 -15.83 5.60
N TRP A 18 -22.53 -15.18 5.09
CA TRP A 18 -23.41 -15.72 4.05
C TRP A 18 -23.33 -14.86 2.79
N LEU A 19 -23.39 -15.53 1.64
CA LEU A 19 -23.79 -14.86 0.41
C LEU A 19 -25.29 -14.64 0.45
N GLY A 20 -25.72 -13.46 0.02
CA GLY A 20 -27.12 -13.14 -0.19
C GLY A 20 -27.30 -12.16 -1.34
N THR A 21 -28.54 -11.76 -1.52
CA THR A 21 -28.95 -10.76 -2.51
C THR A 21 -29.84 -9.71 -1.86
N ASP A 22 -29.68 -8.45 -2.24
CA ASP A 22 -30.50 -7.35 -1.74
C ASP A 22 -31.78 -7.09 -2.54
N GLU A 23 -32.59 -6.12 -2.11
CA GLU A 23 -33.88 -5.80 -2.73
C GLU A 23 -33.82 -5.42 -4.22
N ILE A 24 -32.66 -5.04 -4.76
CA ILE A 24 -32.50 -4.69 -6.18
C ILE A 24 -31.69 -5.73 -6.97
N GLY A 25 -31.40 -6.89 -6.38
CA GLY A 25 -30.74 -8.00 -7.06
C GLY A 25 -29.21 -7.97 -7.00
N ARG A 26 -28.61 -7.18 -6.10
CA ARG A 26 -27.16 -7.11 -5.92
C ARG A 26 -26.67 -8.21 -5.00
N SER A 27 -25.60 -8.90 -5.37
CA SER A 27 -24.92 -9.81 -4.44
C SER A 27 -24.30 -9.05 -3.26
N VAL A 28 -24.53 -9.53 -2.05
CA VAL A 28 -24.04 -8.95 -0.79
C VAL A 28 -23.48 -10.03 0.12
N ALA A 29 -22.51 -9.67 0.96
CA ALA A 29 -22.06 -10.50 2.06
C ALA A 29 -22.82 -10.11 3.34
N ILE A 30 -23.35 -11.10 4.04
CA ILE A 30 -24.13 -10.92 5.26
C ILE A 30 -23.38 -11.58 6.41
N LYS A 31 -22.74 -10.77 7.26
CA LYS A 31 -22.03 -11.24 8.45
C LYS A 31 -23.01 -11.30 9.63
N VAL A 32 -23.39 -12.51 10.00
CA VAL A 32 -24.27 -12.83 11.12
C VAL A 32 -23.42 -12.93 12.38
N LEU A 33 -23.63 -12.02 13.33
CA LEU A 33 -22.87 -12.00 14.57
C LEU A 33 -23.46 -13.02 15.54
N ARG A 34 -22.62 -13.89 16.10
CA ARG A 34 -23.06 -14.83 17.14
C ARG A 34 -23.21 -14.08 18.46
N GLU A 35 -24.30 -14.31 19.21
CA GLU A 35 -24.54 -13.70 20.52
C GLU A 35 -23.30 -13.89 21.42
N SER A 36 -22.59 -12.79 21.65
CA SER A 36 -21.39 -12.73 22.48
C SER A 36 -21.40 -11.44 23.29
N LYS A 37 -20.58 -11.37 24.34
CA LYS A 37 -20.47 -10.16 25.19
C LYS A 37 -20.01 -8.90 24.44
N ASN A 38 -19.59 -9.02 23.17
CA ASN A 38 -18.98 -7.94 22.38
C ASN A 38 -19.82 -7.49 21.17
N VAL A 39 -21.05 -8.00 20.98
CA VAL A 39 -21.90 -7.65 19.82
C VAL A 39 -22.21 -6.16 19.77
N SER A 40 -22.48 -5.53 20.92
CA SER A 40 -22.73 -4.08 21.01
C SER A 40 -21.55 -3.26 20.48
N THR A 41 -20.33 -3.69 20.78
CA THR A 41 -19.09 -3.11 20.26
C THR A 41 -19.05 -3.31 18.74
N VAL A 42 -19.15 -4.56 18.24
CA VAL A 42 -19.12 -4.87 16.79
C VAL A 42 -20.11 -4.06 15.95
N LEU A 43 -21.30 -3.77 16.46
CA LEU A 43 -22.27 -2.95 15.74
C LEU A 43 -21.91 -1.47 15.70
N GLN A 44 -21.45 -0.89 16.81
CA GLN A 44 -20.92 0.47 16.80
C GLN A 44 -19.78 0.59 15.77
N HIS A 45 -19.00 -0.49 15.58
CA HIS A 45 -17.88 -0.53 14.64
C HIS A 45 -18.35 -0.45 13.19
N ALA A 46 -19.31 -1.31 12.81
CA ALA A 46 -19.85 -1.30 11.47
C ALA A 46 -20.56 0.04 11.15
N GLN A 47 -21.19 0.70 12.15
CA GLN A 47 -21.87 1.98 11.93
C GLN A 47 -20.92 3.10 11.50
N ALA A 48 -19.69 3.11 12.03
CA ALA A 48 -18.66 4.07 11.65
C ALA A 48 -18.22 3.90 10.18
N LEU A 49 -18.25 2.67 9.68
CA LEU A 49 -17.84 2.31 8.32
C LEU A 49 -18.97 2.39 7.28
N VAL A 50 -20.25 2.47 7.69
CA VAL A 50 -21.40 2.60 6.76
C VAL A 50 -21.29 3.83 5.84
N ARG A 51 -20.50 4.85 6.21
CA ARG A 51 -20.26 6.06 5.39
C ARG A 51 -18.88 6.08 4.75
N ALA A 52 -18.03 5.12 5.06
CA ALA A 52 -16.67 5.06 4.57
C ALA A 52 -16.66 4.46 3.16
N LYS A 53 -16.02 5.16 2.21
CA LYS A 53 -15.86 4.69 0.84
C LYS A 53 -14.41 4.82 0.41
N HIS A 54 -13.77 3.68 0.18
CA HIS A 54 -12.42 3.62 -0.35
C HIS A 54 -12.29 2.37 -1.23
N PRO A 55 -11.64 2.44 -2.40
CA PRO A 55 -11.55 1.30 -3.32
C PRO A 55 -10.94 0.05 -2.66
N ASN A 56 -10.03 0.23 -1.71
CA ASN A 56 -9.33 -0.86 -1.03
C ASN A 56 -9.86 -1.23 0.36
N VAL A 57 -11.05 -0.77 0.72
CA VAL A 57 -11.73 -1.16 1.96
C VAL A 57 -13.13 -1.65 1.60
N VAL A 58 -13.56 -2.76 2.20
CA VAL A 58 -14.90 -3.30 1.98
C VAL A 58 -15.97 -2.29 2.35
N GLU A 59 -16.95 -2.08 1.47
CA GLU A 59 -18.05 -1.16 1.75
C GLU A 59 -19.10 -1.84 2.65
N ILE A 60 -19.44 -1.20 3.77
CA ILE A 60 -20.57 -1.64 4.60
C ILE A 60 -21.82 -0.89 4.14
N TYR A 61 -22.84 -1.62 3.70
CA TYR A 61 -24.09 -1.02 3.23
C TYR A 61 -25.04 -0.70 4.37
N SER A 62 -25.22 -1.63 5.31
CA SER A 62 -26.14 -1.45 6.42
C SER A 62 -25.87 -2.41 7.56
N ILE A 63 -26.52 -2.13 8.69
CA ILE A 63 -26.60 -3.03 9.83
C ILE A 63 -28.06 -3.26 10.12
N GLU A 64 -28.45 -4.52 10.16
CA GLU A 64 -29.84 -4.92 10.21
C GLU A 64 -30.04 -5.98 11.29
N LYS A 65 -31.29 -6.11 11.74
CA LYS A 65 -31.70 -7.24 12.60
C LYS A 65 -32.55 -8.20 11.77
N LEU A 66 -31.90 -9.23 11.22
CA LEU A 66 -32.49 -10.11 10.20
C LEU A 66 -32.92 -11.44 10.81
N GLN A 67 -33.97 -12.02 10.25
CA GLN A 67 -34.38 -13.38 10.56
C GLN A 67 -33.43 -14.36 9.86
N VAL A 68 -32.62 -15.10 10.64
CA VAL A 68 -31.66 -16.07 10.11
C VAL A 68 -32.29 -17.46 10.04
N LEU A 69 -31.96 -18.24 9.01
CA LEU A 69 -32.52 -19.57 8.79
C LEU A 69 -32.18 -20.51 9.96
N GLY A 70 -33.21 -21.08 10.58
CA GLY A 70 -33.05 -21.99 11.72
C GLY A 70 -32.67 -21.32 13.05
N GLN A 71 -32.63 -19.98 13.10
CA GLN A 71 -32.31 -19.20 14.30
C GLN A 71 -33.35 -18.09 14.53
N GLY A 72 -33.10 -17.22 15.51
CA GLY A 72 -33.94 -16.05 15.77
C GLY A 72 -33.60 -14.87 14.86
N LYS A 73 -34.05 -13.68 15.28
CA LYS A 73 -33.60 -12.43 14.68
C LYS A 73 -32.23 -12.05 15.24
N GLU A 74 -31.21 -12.19 14.42
CA GLU A 74 -29.81 -11.89 14.77
C GLU A 74 -29.39 -10.52 14.23
N GLN A 75 -28.34 -9.96 14.82
CA GLN A 75 -27.74 -8.73 14.32
C GLN A 75 -26.76 -9.07 13.19
N CYS A 76 -26.93 -8.40 12.05
CA CYS A 76 -26.22 -8.69 10.82
C CYS A 76 -25.60 -7.42 10.25
N ILE A 77 -24.41 -7.56 9.68
CA ILE A 77 -23.77 -6.51 8.88
C ILE A 77 -23.90 -6.92 7.42
N VAL A 78 -24.52 -6.06 6.63
CA VAL A 78 -24.65 -6.22 5.17
C VAL A 78 -23.56 -5.40 4.51
N MET A 79 -22.70 -6.04 3.73
CA MET A 79 -21.52 -5.44 3.12
C MET A 79 -21.31 -5.90 1.67
N GLU A 80 -20.38 -5.24 0.99
CA GLU A 80 -19.90 -5.62 -0.33
C GLU A 80 -19.51 -7.10 -0.37
N TYR A 81 -20.06 -7.84 -1.33
CA TYR A 81 -19.58 -9.18 -1.64
C TYR A 81 -18.37 -9.11 -2.56
N VAL A 82 -17.20 -9.48 -2.03
CA VAL A 82 -15.96 -9.53 -2.78
C VAL A 82 -15.77 -10.95 -3.33
N ASN A 83 -15.97 -11.12 -4.64
CA ASN A 83 -15.83 -12.40 -5.31
C ASN A 83 -14.38 -12.66 -5.72
N GLY A 84 -13.68 -13.53 -4.98
CA GLY A 84 -12.28 -13.81 -5.23
C GLY A 84 -11.67 -14.74 -4.20
N CYS A 85 -10.39 -14.58 -3.91
CA CYS A 85 -9.66 -15.34 -2.90
C CYS A 85 -9.02 -14.41 -1.85
N THR A 86 -8.58 -14.98 -0.75
CA THR A 86 -7.75 -14.29 0.23
C THR A 86 -6.30 -14.15 -0.27
N LEU A 87 -5.59 -13.13 0.21
CA LEU A 87 -4.15 -13.01 -0.02
C LEU A 87 -3.38 -14.20 0.58
N ALA A 88 -3.85 -14.75 1.71
CA ALA A 88 -3.28 -15.95 2.31
C ALA A 88 -3.32 -17.17 1.36
N GLU A 89 -4.45 -17.39 0.68
CA GLU A 89 -4.57 -18.43 -0.35
C GLU A 89 -3.69 -18.11 -1.57
N LYS A 90 -3.56 -16.83 -1.91
CA LYS A 90 -2.73 -16.38 -3.04
C LYS A 90 -1.24 -16.67 -2.81
N PHE A 91 -0.74 -16.57 -1.56
CA PHE A 91 0.65 -16.92 -1.22
C PHE A 91 1.02 -18.39 -1.44
N CYS A 92 0.07 -19.27 -1.78
CA CYS A 92 0.39 -20.63 -2.23
C CYS A 92 0.99 -20.68 -3.65
N VAL A 93 1.01 -19.57 -4.37
CA VAL A 93 1.60 -19.43 -5.72
C VAL A 93 2.55 -18.23 -5.71
N ASP A 94 3.65 -18.33 -6.46
CA ASP A 94 4.57 -17.20 -6.64
C ASP A 94 3.85 -16.03 -7.34
N LEU A 95 4.00 -14.83 -6.77
CA LEU A 95 3.42 -13.59 -7.32
C LEU A 95 4.30 -13.04 -8.43
N GLU A 96 3.73 -12.33 -9.40
CA GLU A 96 4.54 -11.46 -10.27
C GLU A 96 5.00 -10.19 -9.52
N LEU A 97 6.10 -9.57 -9.96
CA LEU A 97 6.58 -8.32 -9.33
C LEU A 97 5.52 -7.22 -9.35
N LYS A 98 4.85 -7.06 -10.50
CA LYS A 98 3.79 -6.06 -10.66
C LYS A 98 2.60 -6.36 -9.74
N GLU A 99 2.24 -7.64 -9.61
CA GLU A 99 1.16 -8.07 -8.73
C GLU A 99 1.49 -7.79 -7.25
N ALA A 100 2.69 -8.14 -6.79
CA ALA A 100 3.14 -7.83 -5.43
C ALA A 100 3.10 -6.31 -5.16
N PHE A 101 3.59 -5.50 -6.10
CA PHE A 101 3.55 -4.04 -6.01
C PHE A 101 2.11 -3.50 -5.92
N ASP A 102 1.23 -3.91 -6.83
CA ASP A 102 -0.15 -3.42 -6.91
C ASP A 102 -0.95 -3.83 -5.66
N ILE A 103 -0.75 -5.05 -5.15
CA ILE A 103 -1.37 -5.51 -3.90
C ILE A 103 -0.86 -4.70 -2.71
N GLY A 104 0.46 -4.58 -2.55
CA GLY A 104 1.04 -3.84 -1.43
C GLY A 104 0.61 -2.37 -1.43
N LYS A 105 0.60 -1.73 -2.60
CA LYS A 105 0.07 -0.37 -2.80
C LYS A 105 -1.38 -0.24 -2.35
N ALA A 106 -2.24 -1.18 -2.72
CA ALA A 106 -3.64 -1.18 -2.35
C ALA A 106 -3.85 -1.37 -0.84
N ILE A 107 -3.12 -2.29 -0.21
CA ILE A 107 -3.18 -2.50 1.25
C ILE A 107 -2.74 -1.24 2.00
N ILE A 108 -1.60 -0.64 1.62
CA ILE A 108 -1.12 0.60 2.24
C ILE A 108 -2.17 1.71 2.13
N SER A 109 -2.76 1.89 0.94
CA SER A 109 -3.81 2.89 0.72
C SER A 109 -5.03 2.65 1.61
N GLY A 110 -5.47 1.39 1.73
CA GLY A 110 -6.57 1.02 2.61
C GLY A 110 -6.29 1.29 4.09
N VAL A 111 -5.09 0.93 4.58
CA VAL A 111 -4.68 1.19 5.97
C VAL A 111 -4.57 2.69 6.26
N GLN A 112 -3.98 3.47 5.36
CA GLN A 112 -3.93 4.93 5.47
C GLN A 112 -5.33 5.52 5.58
N TYR A 113 -6.27 5.04 4.76
CA TYR A 113 -7.66 5.47 4.81
C TYR A 113 -8.31 5.12 6.16
N ILE A 114 -8.15 3.88 6.65
CA ILE A 114 -8.67 3.43 7.96
C ILE A 114 -8.16 4.35 9.08
N HIS A 115 -6.85 4.62 9.11
CA HIS A 115 -6.23 5.50 10.11
C HIS A 115 -6.73 6.94 10.01
N ALA A 116 -6.89 7.47 8.79
CA ALA A 116 -7.43 8.81 8.56
C ALA A 116 -8.88 8.97 9.02
N GLN A 117 -9.66 7.89 9.05
CA GLN A 117 -11.00 7.88 9.64
C GLN A 117 -11.00 7.77 11.18
N GLY A 118 -9.82 7.81 11.81
CA GLY A 118 -9.69 7.62 13.26
C GLY A 118 -10.02 6.19 13.69
N LEU A 119 -9.74 5.22 12.82
CA LEU A 119 -9.92 3.79 13.08
C LEU A 119 -8.56 3.09 13.06
N ALA A 120 -8.49 1.90 13.66
CA ALA A 120 -7.42 0.92 13.46
C ALA A 120 -8.06 -0.38 12.99
N HIS A 121 -7.30 -1.25 12.34
CA HIS A 121 -7.77 -2.58 11.90
C HIS A 121 -7.55 -3.65 12.97
N MET A 122 -6.38 -3.64 13.59
CA MET A 122 -5.90 -4.51 14.67
C MET A 122 -5.76 -6.01 14.40
N ASP A 123 -6.07 -6.45 13.18
CA ASP A 123 -6.04 -7.86 12.78
C ASP A 123 -5.71 -7.98 11.29
N LEU A 124 -4.71 -7.21 10.89
CA LEU A 124 -4.32 -7.09 9.49
C LEU A 124 -3.43 -8.29 9.14
N HIS A 125 -3.99 -9.29 8.48
CA HIS A 125 -3.28 -10.46 7.97
C HIS A 125 -3.88 -10.94 6.64
N GLY A 126 -3.24 -11.93 5.99
CA GLY A 126 -3.56 -12.30 4.61
C GLY A 126 -4.96 -12.86 4.40
N GLU A 127 -5.63 -13.37 5.45
CA GLU A 127 -7.01 -13.84 5.35
C GLU A 127 -8.02 -12.68 5.37
N ASN A 128 -7.62 -11.52 5.93
CA ASN A 128 -8.42 -10.29 5.96
C ASN A 128 -8.16 -9.36 4.76
N ILE A 129 -7.43 -9.85 3.76
CA ILE A 129 -7.21 -9.18 2.48
C ILE A 129 -7.83 -10.04 1.39
N LEU A 130 -8.89 -9.57 0.73
CA LEU A 130 -9.49 -10.24 -0.42
C LEU A 130 -8.99 -9.64 -1.72
N ILE A 131 -8.79 -10.47 -2.73
CA ILE A 131 -8.42 -10.10 -4.09
C ILE A 131 -9.52 -10.60 -5.02
N THR A 132 -10.19 -9.68 -5.69
CA THR A 132 -11.23 -10.00 -6.68
C THR A 132 -10.64 -10.72 -7.90
N LYS A 133 -11.49 -11.30 -8.73
CA LYS A 133 -11.07 -11.93 -9.99
C LYS A 133 -10.43 -10.93 -10.97
N GLU A 134 -10.80 -9.66 -10.84
CA GLU A 134 -10.29 -8.55 -11.62
C GLU A 134 -8.96 -7.99 -11.08
N GLY A 135 -8.50 -8.46 -9.91
CA GLY A 135 -7.25 -8.05 -9.27
C GLY A 135 -7.41 -6.91 -8.25
N ASP A 136 -8.62 -6.39 -8.04
CA ASP A 136 -8.86 -5.38 -7.01
C ASP A 136 -8.71 -5.97 -5.61
N VAL A 137 -8.01 -5.24 -4.73
CA VAL A 137 -7.74 -5.64 -3.35
C VAL A 137 -8.68 -4.93 -2.39
N LYS A 138 -9.26 -5.68 -1.45
CA LYS A 138 -10.21 -5.22 -0.44
C LYS A 138 -9.78 -5.67 0.95
N ILE A 139 -9.56 -4.72 1.86
CA ILE A 139 -9.41 -4.99 3.28
C ILE A 139 -10.78 -5.26 3.88
N ILE A 140 -10.94 -6.40 4.56
CA ILE A 140 -12.16 -6.82 5.26
C ILE A 140 -11.94 -6.88 6.77
N ASP A 141 -13.00 -7.15 7.54
CA ASP A 141 -12.91 -7.52 8.96
C ASP A 141 -12.14 -6.54 9.87
N ILE A 142 -12.27 -5.25 9.57
CA ILE A 142 -11.71 -4.15 10.35
C ILE A 142 -12.27 -4.19 11.78
N MET A 143 -11.42 -4.44 12.78
CA MET A 143 -11.80 -4.41 14.18
C MET A 143 -11.55 -3.03 14.79
N TYR A 144 -12.62 -2.40 15.29
CA TYR A 144 -12.49 -1.19 16.09
C TYR A 144 -12.25 -1.57 17.56
N MET A 145 -11.26 -0.94 18.20
CA MET A 145 -11.40 -0.63 19.62
C MET A 145 -12.22 0.65 19.73
N SER A 146 -13.08 0.74 20.76
CA SER A 146 -13.80 1.95 21.19
C SER A 146 -13.08 3.21 20.75
N SER A 147 -13.81 4.13 20.13
CA SER A 147 -13.26 5.12 19.21
C SER A 147 -11.88 5.61 19.58
N LEU A 148 -10.94 5.55 18.60
CA LEU A 148 -9.67 6.21 18.81
C LEU A 148 -9.95 7.61 19.33
N SER A 149 -10.96 8.34 18.81
CA SER A 149 -11.39 9.67 19.27
C SER A 149 -11.75 9.79 20.77
N GLU A 150 -12.23 8.76 21.44
CA GLU A 150 -12.51 8.73 22.88
C GLU A 150 -11.41 8.01 23.70
N ALA A 151 -10.57 7.21 23.04
CA ALA A 151 -9.46 6.52 23.67
C ALA A 151 -8.36 7.49 24.08
N SER A 152 -7.68 7.18 25.20
CA SER A 152 -6.47 7.91 25.58
C SER A 152 -5.41 7.85 24.47
N ASP A 153 -4.57 8.88 24.37
CA ASP A 153 -3.52 8.94 23.33
C ASP A 153 -2.60 7.72 23.36
N LYS A 154 -2.33 7.17 24.56
CA LYS A 154 -1.56 5.94 24.73
C LYS A 154 -2.24 4.73 24.07
N VAL A 155 -3.55 4.57 24.26
CA VAL A 155 -4.31 3.49 23.63
C VAL A 155 -4.32 3.71 22.12
N ARG A 156 -4.58 4.94 21.67
CA ARG A 156 -4.57 5.25 20.24
C ARG A 156 -3.25 4.89 19.57
N PHE A 157 -2.15 5.34 20.16
CA PHE A 157 -0.80 5.03 19.70
C PHE A 157 -0.58 3.53 19.58
N ASN A 158 -0.91 2.75 20.63
CA ASN A 158 -0.73 1.30 20.62
C ASN A 158 -1.51 0.61 19.50
N CYS A 159 -2.74 1.04 19.20
CA CYS A 159 -3.55 0.48 18.11
C CYS A 159 -2.90 0.71 16.75
N LEU A 160 -2.56 1.97 16.46
CA LEU A 160 -1.96 2.38 15.19
C LEU A 160 -0.58 1.73 15.00
N SER A 161 0.21 1.63 16.08
CA SER A 161 1.48 0.90 16.07
C SER A 161 1.29 -0.59 15.82
N SER A 162 0.20 -1.19 16.31
CA SER A 162 -0.11 -2.60 16.02
C SER A 162 -0.39 -2.80 14.54
N ASP A 163 -1.20 -1.94 13.92
CA ASP A 163 -1.47 -2.00 12.48
C ASP A 163 -0.20 -1.82 11.66
N THR A 164 0.65 -0.87 12.07
CA THR A 164 1.92 -0.60 11.41
C THR A 164 2.80 -1.84 11.37
N LYS A 165 2.92 -2.57 12.50
CA LYS A 165 3.69 -3.82 12.57
C LYS A 165 3.10 -4.93 11.68
N GLN A 166 1.78 -5.08 11.71
CA GLN A 166 1.08 -6.08 10.90
C GLN A 166 1.18 -5.78 9.40
N LEU A 167 1.10 -4.50 9.03
CA LEU A 167 1.33 -4.04 7.66
C LEU A 167 2.75 -4.37 7.19
N ILE A 168 3.77 -4.08 8.01
CA ILE A 168 5.17 -4.43 7.69
C ILE A 168 5.33 -5.92 7.45
N GLU A 169 4.69 -6.77 8.28
CA GLU A 169 4.75 -8.23 8.11
C GLU A 169 4.07 -8.67 6.80
N LEU A 170 2.88 -8.14 6.48
CA LEU A 170 2.20 -8.44 5.22
C LEU A 170 2.99 -8.02 3.99
N LEU A 171 3.54 -6.80 4.01
CA LEU A 171 4.39 -6.31 2.92
C LEU A 171 5.66 -7.17 2.79
N SER A 172 6.23 -7.61 3.91
CA SER A 172 7.37 -8.54 3.92
C SER A 172 7.02 -9.90 3.32
N GLN A 173 5.80 -10.40 3.54
CA GLN A 173 5.30 -11.62 2.92
C GLN A 173 5.10 -11.45 1.41
N LEU A 174 4.56 -10.32 0.96
CA LEU A 174 4.46 -9.99 -0.47
C LEU A 174 5.84 -9.99 -1.14
N LEU A 175 6.84 -9.35 -0.53
CA LEU A 175 8.21 -9.34 -1.05
C LEU A 175 8.80 -10.75 -1.12
N THR A 176 8.61 -11.54 -0.05
CA THR A 176 9.15 -12.90 0.05
C THR A 176 8.55 -13.84 -1.00
N ASN A 177 7.28 -13.66 -1.35
CA ASN A 177 6.58 -14.45 -2.38
C ASN A 177 6.65 -13.82 -3.78
N SER A 178 7.46 -12.77 -3.96
CA SER A 178 7.76 -12.18 -5.27
C SER A 178 9.10 -12.69 -5.82
N PRO A 179 9.44 -12.46 -7.10
CA PRO A 179 10.73 -12.82 -7.67
C PRO A 179 11.95 -12.25 -6.94
N PHE A 180 11.81 -11.16 -6.18
CA PHE A 180 12.90 -10.65 -5.33
C PHE A 180 13.18 -11.48 -4.07
N GLY A 181 12.18 -12.26 -3.63
CA GLY A 181 12.29 -13.18 -2.51
C GLY A 181 12.75 -12.53 -1.20
N LYS A 182 13.53 -13.30 -0.44
CA LYS A 182 13.97 -12.93 0.92
C LYS A 182 14.91 -11.72 0.95
N GLU A 183 15.63 -11.46 -0.14
CA GLU A 183 16.56 -10.33 -0.19
C GLU A 183 15.82 -8.99 -0.16
N ALA A 184 14.72 -8.87 -0.91
CA ALA A 184 13.84 -7.70 -0.82
C ALA A 184 13.23 -7.53 0.57
N LYS A 185 12.81 -8.63 1.21
CA LYS A 185 12.34 -8.57 2.60
C LYS A 185 13.41 -7.99 3.53
N SER A 186 14.65 -8.50 3.48
CA SER A 186 15.73 -8.01 4.34
C SER A 186 16.01 -6.53 4.09
N TYR A 187 16.13 -6.12 2.83
CA TYR A 187 16.37 -4.71 2.49
C TYR A 187 15.22 -3.80 2.94
N PHE A 188 13.97 -4.23 2.72
CA PHE A 188 12.81 -3.48 3.17
C PHE A 188 12.85 -3.28 4.68
N LEU A 189 13.08 -4.33 5.47
CA LEU A 189 13.16 -4.24 6.92
C LEU A 189 14.34 -3.38 7.41
N GLU A 190 15.52 -3.51 6.79
CA GLU A 190 16.71 -2.72 7.10
C GLU A 190 16.53 -1.22 6.78
N SER A 191 15.62 -0.89 5.85
CA SER A 191 15.32 0.50 5.50
C SER A 191 14.38 1.20 6.49
N LEU A 192 13.74 0.45 7.40
CA LEU A 192 12.78 0.99 8.37
C LEU A 192 13.50 1.47 9.63
N ASP A 193 13.10 2.63 10.16
CA ASP A 193 13.61 3.17 11.43
C ASP A 193 12.68 2.88 12.63
N ASP A 194 13.12 3.22 13.83
CA ASP A 194 12.35 3.01 15.07
C ASP A 194 11.12 3.92 15.20
N GLN A 195 11.04 5.00 14.43
CA GLN A 195 9.95 6.00 14.48
C GLN A 195 9.05 5.96 13.23
N ILE A 196 8.95 4.78 12.62
CA ILE A 196 8.38 4.67 11.29
C ILE A 196 6.89 4.99 11.25
N ASN A 197 6.48 5.79 10.26
CA ASN A 197 5.08 6.05 9.94
C ASN A 197 4.68 5.40 8.59
N LEU A 198 3.39 5.46 8.25
CA LEU A 198 2.86 4.85 7.03
C LEU A 198 3.45 5.42 5.73
N ASN A 199 3.88 6.69 5.71
CA ASN A 199 4.48 7.28 4.52
C ASN A 199 5.90 6.73 4.29
N ASP A 200 6.67 6.55 5.36
CA ASP A 200 7.99 5.94 5.28
C ASP A 200 7.89 4.48 4.83
N ILE A 201 6.94 3.71 5.38
CA ILE A 201 6.63 2.35 4.93
C ILE A 201 6.28 2.33 3.43
N ARG A 202 5.39 3.23 2.99
CA ARG A 202 4.98 3.32 1.59
C ARG A 202 6.15 3.60 0.67
N ARG A 203 6.97 4.60 1.01
CA ARG A 203 8.15 4.98 0.22
C ARG A 203 9.09 3.78 0.12
N ASN A 204 9.53 3.27 1.26
CA ASN A 204 10.51 2.20 1.32
C ASN A 204 10.04 0.91 0.63
N TYR A 205 8.73 0.59 0.70
CA TYR A 205 8.15 -0.54 -0.03
C TYR A 205 8.17 -0.31 -1.54
N PHE A 206 7.78 0.87 -2.02
CA PHE A 206 7.75 1.19 -3.45
C PHE A 206 9.16 1.27 -4.06
N ASP A 207 10.14 1.70 -3.28
CA ASP A 207 11.54 1.80 -3.72
C ASP A 207 12.08 0.43 -4.16
N ILE A 208 11.66 -0.66 -3.52
CA ILE A 208 12.00 -2.04 -3.93
C ILE A 208 11.61 -2.32 -5.38
N PHE A 209 10.50 -1.75 -5.82
CA PHE A 209 9.89 -1.98 -7.13
C PHE A 209 10.31 -0.93 -8.17
N THR A 210 11.41 -0.20 -7.92
CA THR A 210 11.99 0.76 -8.89
C THR A 210 12.15 0.15 -10.29
N ILE A 211 12.40 -1.16 -10.37
CA ILE A 211 12.69 -1.88 -11.62
C ILE A 211 11.46 -2.37 -12.39
N VAL A 212 10.23 -2.14 -11.92
CA VAL A 212 9.01 -2.57 -12.62
C VAL A 212 8.86 -1.91 -14.01
N SER A 213 9.73 -0.96 -14.38
CA SER A 213 9.87 -0.54 -15.78
C SER A 213 10.76 -1.51 -16.57
N GLU A 214 10.19 -2.11 -17.62
CA GLU A 214 10.87 -3.01 -18.59
C GLU A 214 12.18 -2.42 -19.15
N GLU A 215 12.33 -1.08 -19.16
CA GLU A 215 13.48 -0.37 -19.69
C GLU A 215 14.81 -0.61 -18.92
N ILE A 216 14.75 -1.07 -17.67
CA ILE A 216 15.93 -1.12 -16.79
C ILE A 216 16.46 -2.55 -16.63
N GLU A 217 15.64 -3.58 -16.85
CA GLU A 217 15.97 -4.98 -16.55
C GLU A 217 17.27 -5.44 -17.23
N TYR A 218 17.43 -5.17 -18.53
CA TYR A 218 18.65 -5.50 -19.26
C TYR A 218 19.91 -4.82 -18.69
N MET A 219 19.79 -3.57 -18.25
CA MET A 219 20.92 -2.79 -17.71
C MET A 219 21.37 -3.35 -16.36
N ILE A 220 20.44 -3.89 -15.57
CA ILE A 220 20.73 -4.51 -14.28
C ILE A 220 21.58 -5.75 -14.47
N ASP A 221 21.20 -6.61 -15.41
CA ASP A 221 21.97 -7.81 -15.76
C ASP A 221 23.36 -7.46 -16.29
N PHE A 222 23.43 -6.45 -17.18
CA PHE A 222 24.69 -5.99 -17.76
C PHE A 222 25.65 -5.43 -16.69
N LEU A 223 25.15 -4.58 -15.80
CA LEU A 223 25.94 -3.94 -14.73
C LEU A 223 26.10 -4.83 -13.48
N LYS A 224 25.41 -5.97 -13.42
CA LYS A 224 25.35 -6.89 -12.26
C LYS A 224 24.94 -6.20 -10.96
N VAL A 225 23.99 -5.27 -11.06
CA VAL A 225 23.50 -4.52 -9.91
C VAL A 225 22.39 -5.31 -9.25
N ASN A 226 22.30 -5.27 -7.92
CA ASN A 226 21.14 -5.84 -7.24
C ASN A 226 19.92 -4.92 -7.45
N PRO A 227 18.83 -5.40 -8.08
CA PRO A 227 17.65 -4.60 -8.39
C PRO A 227 16.99 -3.97 -7.15
N VAL A 228 17.05 -4.65 -6.01
CA VAL A 228 16.45 -4.22 -4.73
C VAL A 228 17.11 -2.94 -4.18
N LYS A 229 18.38 -2.69 -4.56
CA LYS A 229 19.13 -1.51 -4.09
C LYS A 229 18.94 -0.29 -5.00
N LEU A 230 18.21 -0.43 -6.11
CA LEU A 230 18.01 0.65 -7.05
C LEU A 230 16.99 1.64 -6.54
N LYS A 231 17.29 2.91 -6.76
CA LYS A 231 16.43 4.04 -6.43
C LYS A 231 16.19 4.87 -7.66
N LEU A 232 14.97 5.39 -7.79
CA LEU A 232 14.58 6.30 -8.85
C LEU A 232 14.44 7.72 -8.30
N TYR A 233 15.26 8.62 -8.85
CA TYR A 233 15.22 10.04 -8.58
C TYR A 233 14.69 10.80 -9.79
N LYS A 234 14.11 11.96 -9.52
CA LYS A 234 13.66 12.91 -10.54
C LYS A 234 14.19 14.29 -10.23
N PHE A 235 14.53 15.05 -11.28
CA PHE A 235 14.97 16.44 -11.19
C PHE A 235 14.72 17.18 -12.52
N ARG A 236 14.86 18.50 -12.51
CA ARG A 236 14.80 19.35 -13.70
C ARG A 236 16.21 19.67 -14.19
N ALA A 237 16.40 19.59 -15.50
CA ALA A 237 17.59 20.09 -16.19
C ALA A 237 17.21 21.24 -17.13
N GLU A 238 18.00 22.31 -17.13
CA GLU A 238 17.74 23.50 -17.95
C GLU A 238 18.37 23.37 -19.33
N CYS A 239 19.44 22.59 -19.47
CA CYS A 239 20.11 22.36 -20.74
C CYS A 239 20.64 20.93 -20.91
N GLU A 240 21.00 20.59 -22.14
CA GLU A 240 21.51 19.26 -22.46
C GLU A 240 22.88 18.98 -21.81
N SER A 241 23.73 20.01 -21.68
CA SER A 241 25.03 19.89 -21.01
C SER A 241 24.92 19.49 -19.55
N ASP A 242 23.84 19.84 -18.84
CA ASP A 242 23.59 19.41 -17.46
C ASP A 242 23.52 17.88 -17.38
N THR A 243 22.68 17.29 -18.25
CA THR A 243 22.47 15.84 -18.30
C THR A 243 23.70 15.08 -18.79
N ASN A 244 24.44 15.64 -19.75
CA ASN A 244 25.67 15.03 -20.26
C ASN A 244 26.79 15.08 -19.21
N SER A 245 26.91 16.20 -18.49
CA SER A 245 27.88 16.33 -17.39
C SER A 245 27.57 15.36 -16.25
N LEU A 246 26.28 15.21 -15.90
CA LEU A 246 25.87 14.23 -14.91
C LEU A 246 26.19 12.80 -15.33
N GLN A 247 25.88 12.43 -16.58
CA GLN A 247 26.21 11.10 -17.12
C GLN A 247 27.73 10.84 -17.06
N ASN A 248 28.56 11.85 -17.38
CA ASN A 248 30.02 11.75 -17.33
C ASN A 248 30.59 11.61 -15.92
N ILE A 249 29.96 12.24 -14.92
CA ILE A 249 30.37 12.16 -13.52
C ILE A 249 29.93 10.84 -12.90
N LEU A 250 28.69 10.41 -13.14
CA LEU A 250 28.14 9.19 -12.55
C LEU A 250 28.67 7.92 -13.22
N LYS A 251 28.93 7.93 -14.54
CA LYS A 251 29.42 6.78 -15.31
C LYS A 251 28.60 5.51 -15.00
N GLU A 252 29.23 4.46 -14.50
CA GLU A 252 28.63 3.16 -14.16
C GLU A 252 27.78 3.21 -12.89
N GLU A 253 27.88 4.28 -12.07
CA GLU A 253 27.01 4.48 -10.90
C GLU A 253 25.58 4.88 -11.32
N ALA A 254 25.39 5.38 -12.55
CA ALA A 254 24.07 5.61 -13.13
C ALA A 254 23.65 4.40 -13.98
N VAL A 255 22.65 3.67 -13.52
CA VAL A 255 22.06 2.54 -14.26
C VAL A 255 21.26 3.03 -15.45
N SER A 256 20.52 4.13 -15.29
CA SER A 256 19.79 4.78 -16.37
C SER A 256 19.61 6.28 -16.10
N ILE A 257 19.76 7.09 -17.14
CA ILE A 257 19.37 8.51 -17.15
C ILE A 257 18.47 8.72 -18.36
N SER A 258 17.20 9.01 -18.12
CA SER A 258 16.22 9.23 -19.19
C SER A 258 15.53 10.59 -19.06
N LYS A 259 15.17 11.16 -20.21
CA LYS A 259 14.60 12.50 -20.34
C LYS A 259 13.14 12.38 -20.75
N SER A 260 12.26 13.16 -20.12
CA SER A 260 10.82 13.20 -20.46
C SER A 260 10.52 13.82 -21.83
N LYS A 261 11.43 14.67 -22.33
CA LYS A 261 11.31 15.39 -23.61
C LYS A 261 12.68 15.54 -24.26
N GLN A 262 12.67 15.67 -25.58
CA GLN A 262 13.89 15.83 -26.37
C GLN A 262 14.47 17.26 -26.34
N TYR A 263 13.61 18.27 -26.16
CA TYR A 263 14.00 19.68 -26.25
C TYR A 263 13.99 20.36 -24.88
N PHE A 264 15.00 21.19 -24.67
CA PHE A 264 15.22 22.05 -23.50
C PHE A 264 14.64 23.46 -23.73
N PRO A 265 14.39 24.26 -22.68
CA PRO A 265 14.73 24.04 -21.26
C PRO A 265 13.69 23.23 -20.47
N ASP A 266 13.98 23.04 -19.18
CA ASP A 266 13.02 22.56 -18.17
C ASP A 266 12.53 21.12 -18.36
N VAL A 267 13.46 20.24 -18.72
CA VAL A 267 13.18 18.82 -18.94
C VAL A 267 13.21 18.07 -17.62
N GLU A 268 12.18 17.27 -17.33
CA GLU A 268 12.22 16.30 -16.24
C GLU A 268 13.14 15.15 -16.65
N VAL A 269 14.11 14.87 -15.78
CA VAL A 269 15.08 13.79 -15.91
C VAL A 269 14.80 12.74 -14.85
N ARG A 270 14.85 11.47 -15.24
CA ARG A 270 14.78 10.30 -14.38
C ARG A 270 16.18 9.71 -14.25
N LEU A 271 16.64 9.52 -13.02
CA LEU A 271 17.93 8.89 -12.71
C LEU A 271 17.68 7.63 -11.89
N VAL A 272 18.19 6.51 -12.37
CA VAL A 272 18.17 5.22 -11.67
C VAL A 272 19.59 4.91 -11.23
N THR A 273 19.78 4.72 -9.93
CA THR A 273 21.10 4.51 -9.33
C THR A 273 20.99 3.83 -7.97
N THR A 274 22.08 3.25 -7.49
CA THR A 274 22.20 2.77 -6.10
C THR A 274 22.60 3.89 -5.12
N LEU A 275 22.99 5.06 -5.64
CA LEU A 275 23.42 6.20 -4.84
C LEU A 275 22.27 6.78 -3.99
N THR A 276 22.63 7.28 -2.82
CA THR A 276 21.77 8.10 -1.96
C THR A 276 21.59 9.50 -2.55
N LEU A 277 20.53 10.19 -2.12
CA LEU A 277 20.25 11.56 -2.55
C LEU A 277 21.42 12.51 -2.26
N ASP A 278 22.08 12.34 -1.11
CA ASP A 278 23.20 13.18 -0.70
C ASP A 278 24.46 12.92 -1.53
N GLU A 279 24.76 11.66 -1.85
CA GLU A 279 25.86 11.31 -2.77
C GLU A 279 25.62 11.90 -4.17
N ILE A 280 24.37 11.86 -4.66
CA ILE A 280 24.03 12.45 -5.96
C ILE A 280 24.20 13.98 -5.90
N ARG A 281 23.68 14.64 -4.86
CA ARG A 281 23.83 16.09 -4.68
C ARG A 281 25.30 16.50 -4.59
N GLN A 282 26.12 15.73 -3.87
CA GLN A 282 27.55 15.98 -3.78
C GLN A 282 28.23 15.89 -5.16
N LYS A 283 27.88 14.91 -5.97
CA LYS A 283 28.41 14.76 -7.33
C LYS A 283 27.89 15.85 -8.27
N MET A 284 26.62 16.25 -8.16
CA MET A 284 26.03 17.34 -8.94
C MET A 284 26.73 18.68 -8.67
N ARG A 285 27.18 18.95 -7.44
CA ARG A 285 27.92 20.18 -7.09
C ARG A 285 29.24 20.37 -7.86
N ALA A 286 29.77 19.31 -8.49
CA ALA A 286 30.95 19.41 -9.35
C ALA A 286 30.62 19.84 -10.80
N ILE A 287 29.33 19.96 -11.14
CA ILE A 287 28.85 20.40 -12.46
C ILE A 287 28.58 21.91 -12.40
N GLU A 288 29.11 22.63 -13.38
CA GLU A 288 28.85 24.06 -13.61
C GLU A 288 27.34 24.28 -13.85
N ASP A 289 26.75 25.31 -13.23
CA ASP A 289 25.32 25.65 -13.31
C ASP A 289 24.31 24.57 -12.86
N SER A 290 24.75 23.60 -12.05
CA SER A 290 23.90 22.52 -11.49
C SER A 290 22.84 22.94 -10.48
N HIS A 291 22.70 24.24 -10.21
CA HIS A 291 21.82 24.77 -9.16
C HIS A 291 20.38 24.26 -9.29
N VAL A 292 19.83 24.20 -10.50
CA VAL A 292 18.45 23.73 -10.71
C VAL A 292 18.32 22.23 -10.48
N MET A 293 19.30 21.44 -10.92
CA MET A 293 19.31 20.00 -10.66
C MET A 293 19.33 19.73 -9.15
N ILE A 294 20.21 20.40 -8.40
CA ILE A 294 20.37 20.24 -6.95
C ILE A 294 19.10 20.67 -6.20
N GLN A 295 18.51 21.81 -6.59
CA GLN A 295 17.30 22.35 -5.96
C GLN A 295 16.05 21.53 -6.24
N THR A 296 16.03 20.75 -7.33
CA THR A 296 14.83 20.00 -7.74
C THR A 296 14.95 18.50 -7.57
N ILE A 297 16.17 17.97 -7.35
CA ILE A 297 16.35 16.55 -7.18
C ILE A 297 15.71 16.04 -5.91
N SER A 298 14.85 15.04 -6.10
CA SER A 298 14.22 14.30 -5.02
C SER A 298 13.98 12.87 -5.44
N HIS A 299 13.65 12.05 -4.45
CA HIS A 299 13.09 10.73 -4.72
C HIS A 299 11.80 10.87 -5.56
N HIS A 300 11.55 9.95 -6.50
CA HIS A 300 10.48 10.11 -7.48
C HIS A 300 9.07 10.18 -6.90
N LEU A 301 8.85 9.57 -5.73
CA LEU A 301 7.57 9.59 -5.00
C LEU A 301 7.30 10.96 -4.35
N ASP A 302 8.36 11.72 -4.08
CA ASP A 302 8.30 13.03 -3.42
C ASP A 302 8.53 14.17 -4.42
N TYR A 303 8.72 13.85 -5.70
CA TYR A 303 9.07 14.81 -6.72
C TYR A 303 7.89 15.70 -7.10
N THR A 304 8.05 17.00 -6.83
CA THR A 304 7.06 18.03 -7.14
C THR A 304 7.47 18.92 -8.33
N GLY A 305 8.73 18.82 -8.77
CA GLY A 305 9.32 19.72 -9.76
C GLY A 305 9.55 21.16 -9.27
N LYS A 306 9.26 21.46 -8.00
CA LYS A 306 9.52 22.77 -7.38
C LYS A 306 10.98 22.87 -6.92
N ARG A 307 11.52 24.09 -6.94
CA ARG A 307 12.87 24.39 -6.45
C ARG A 307 12.84 24.52 -4.92
N ASP A 308 13.71 23.79 -4.26
CA ASP A 308 14.04 23.93 -2.85
C ASP A 308 15.30 24.79 -2.73
N TYR A 309 15.11 26.07 -2.38
CA TYR A 309 16.18 27.06 -2.32
C TYR A 309 17.09 26.91 -1.09
N ASP A 310 16.71 26.07 -0.13
CA ASP A 310 17.47 25.85 1.10
C ASP A 310 18.66 24.87 0.89
N LEU A 311 18.79 24.29 -0.31
CA LEU A 311 19.82 23.30 -0.66
C LEU A 311 21.12 23.88 -1.25
N ILE A 312 21.19 25.20 -1.40
CA ILE A 312 22.31 25.95 -2.01
C ILE A 312 23.46 26.12 -1.03
#